data_AF-A0A1W6Q017-F1
#
_entry.id   AF-A0A1W6Q017-F1
#
_cell.length_a   1.000
_cell.length_b   1.000
_cell.length_c   1.000
_cell.angle_alpha   90.00
_cell.angle_beta   90.00
_cell.angle_gamma   90.00
#
_symmetry.space_group_name_H-M   'P 1'
#
loop_
_entity.id
_entity.type
_entity.pdbx_description
1 polymer ?
#
loop_
_entity_poly.entity_id
_entity_poly.type
_entity_poly.pdbx_seq_one_letter_code
_entity_poly.pdbx_strand_id
1 'polypeptide(L)'
;MNIHKNARLTPRRREEMARAVLEGACSNADAARIYGVTSKVVARWTARFLADGTAGMADRSSRPRRSPRRTATDIAGEIAVLRRQRLTGKHIAKQTGVSAATVSRVLKRAGLSRLRDIEPAEPVRGYERERPGEMIHIDIKKLGRFSQVGHRITGDRTRQSSRRGKGWGAGWEYVHVAIDDASCIAFSQISPDEKKDSAVAFLKLRDVRPRASLGRLRCPACTGSR
;
A
#
# COMPACT_ATOMS: atom_id res chain seq x y z
N MET A 1 -7.31 -5.83 -18.27
CA MET A 1 -6.75 -6.28 -19.56
C MET A 1 -5.81 -5.18 -20.05
N ASN A 2 -4.49 -5.34 -19.91
CA ASN A 2 -3.53 -4.36 -20.45
C ASN A 2 -3.25 -4.73 -21.90
N ILE A 3 -3.97 -4.09 -22.83
CA ILE A 3 -3.74 -4.25 -24.27
C ILE A 3 -2.54 -3.38 -24.64
N HIS A 4 -1.60 -3.95 -25.37
CA HIS A 4 -0.44 -3.19 -25.84
C HIS A 4 -0.88 -2.09 -26.80
N LYS A 5 -0.28 -0.89 -26.69
CA LYS A 5 -0.61 0.28 -27.53
C LYS A 5 -0.54 0.02 -29.04
N ASN A 6 0.30 -0.93 -29.47
CA ASN A 6 0.47 -1.31 -30.87
C ASN A 6 -0.36 -2.54 -31.30
N ALA A 7 -1.28 -3.03 -30.46
CA ALA A 7 -2.10 -4.19 -30.79
C ALA A 7 -3.11 -3.82 -31.90
N ARG A 8 -2.90 -4.35 -33.11
CA ARG A 8 -3.77 -4.08 -34.28
C ARG A 8 -5.16 -4.71 -34.17
N LEU A 9 -5.29 -5.84 -33.48
CA LEU A 9 -6.55 -6.57 -33.31
C LEU A 9 -7.07 -6.45 -31.87
N THR A 10 -7.59 -5.27 -31.53
CA THR A 10 -8.23 -4.97 -30.25
C THR A 10 -9.62 -5.61 -30.14
N PRO A 11 -10.22 -5.73 -28.94
CA PRO A 11 -11.59 -6.22 -28.77
C PRO A 11 -12.60 -5.54 -29.70
N ARG A 12 -12.51 -4.22 -29.86
CA ARG A 12 -13.35 -3.44 -30.77
C ARG A 12 -13.17 -3.87 -32.24
N ARG A 13 -11.94 -4.05 -32.71
CA ARG A 13 -11.69 -4.52 -34.08
C ARG A 13 -12.12 -5.97 -34.31
N ARG A 14 -12.08 -6.82 -33.29
CA ARG A 14 -12.61 -8.19 -33.37
C ARG A 14 -14.12 -8.20 -33.51
N GLU A 15 -14.79 -7.28 -32.82
CA GLU A 15 -16.24 -7.08 -32.94
C GLU A 15 -16.64 -6.59 -34.32
N GLU A 16 -15.98 -5.54 -34.82
CA GLU A 16 -16.19 -5.02 -36.19
C GLU A 16 -16.01 -6.13 -37.24
N MET A 17 -14.95 -6.94 -37.10
CA MET A 17 -14.70 -8.09 -37.95
C MET A 17 -15.80 -9.16 -37.86
N ALA A 18 -16.23 -9.50 -36.65
CA ALA A 18 -17.25 -10.52 -36.43
C ALA A 18 -18.63 -10.08 -36.98
N ARG A 19 -19.03 -8.83 -36.75
CA ARG A 19 -20.28 -8.27 -37.30
C ARG A 19 -20.28 -8.26 -38.82
N ALA A 20 -19.19 -7.79 -39.44
CA ALA A 20 -19.08 -7.77 -40.90
C ALA A 20 -19.27 -9.16 -41.53
N VAL A 21 -18.78 -10.21 -40.88
CA VAL A 21 -18.98 -11.60 -41.33
C VAL A 21 -20.42 -12.07 -41.09
N LEU A 22 -21.02 -11.76 -39.95
CA LEU A 22 -22.39 -12.20 -39.60
C LEU A 22 -23.49 -11.47 -40.37
N GLU A 23 -23.26 -10.21 -40.69
CA GLU A 23 -24.16 -9.37 -41.49
C GLU A 23 -24.02 -9.65 -43.00
N GLY A 24 -23.14 -10.58 -43.40
CA GLY A 24 -22.97 -11.00 -44.78
C GLY A 24 -22.15 -10.05 -45.66
N ALA A 25 -21.61 -8.96 -45.10
CA ALA A 25 -20.74 -8.04 -45.83
C ALA A 25 -19.39 -8.69 -46.22
N CYS A 26 -18.91 -9.57 -45.34
CA CYS A 26 -17.69 -10.37 -45.33
C CYS A 26 -17.78 -11.88 -45.56
N SER A 27 -17.00 -12.51 -46.47
CA SER A 27 -16.60 -13.92 -46.22
C SER A 27 -15.49 -13.99 -45.16
N ASN A 28 -15.30 -15.15 -44.52
CA ASN A 28 -14.19 -15.38 -43.58
C ASN A 28 -12.81 -15.16 -44.23
N ALA A 29 -12.67 -15.42 -45.54
CA ALA A 29 -11.42 -15.24 -46.27
C ALA A 29 -11.15 -13.76 -46.58
N ASP A 30 -12.20 -12.99 -46.90
CA ASP A 30 -12.08 -11.55 -47.15
C ASP A 30 -11.77 -10.79 -45.86
N ALA A 31 -12.48 -11.11 -44.77
CA ALA A 31 -12.21 -10.56 -43.44
C ALA A 31 -10.76 -10.87 -42.98
N ALA A 32 -10.25 -12.07 -43.26
CA ALA A 32 -8.88 -12.44 -42.95
C ALA A 32 -7.85 -11.49 -43.63
N ARG A 33 -8.06 -11.17 -44.92
CA ARG A 33 -7.23 -10.21 -45.65
C ARG A 33 -7.33 -8.79 -45.09
N ILE A 34 -8.54 -8.29 -44.81
CA ILE A 34 -8.76 -6.93 -44.30
C ILE A 34 -8.12 -6.72 -42.93
N TYR A 35 -8.28 -7.68 -42.03
CA TYR A 35 -7.85 -7.56 -40.63
C TYR A 35 -6.44 -8.12 -40.38
N GLY A 36 -5.76 -8.66 -41.40
CA GLY A 36 -4.40 -9.17 -41.31
C GLY A 36 -4.26 -10.41 -40.42
N VAL A 37 -5.22 -11.32 -40.48
CA VAL A 37 -5.27 -12.56 -39.70
C VAL A 37 -5.61 -13.76 -40.58
N THR A 38 -5.55 -14.97 -40.04
CA THR A 38 -6.00 -16.17 -40.76
C THR A 38 -7.52 -16.34 -40.68
N SER A 39 -8.13 -17.00 -41.68
CA SER A 39 -9.57 -17.33 -41.68
C SER A 39 -10.00 -18.11 -40.43
N LYS A 40 -9.13 -18.97 -39.90
CA LYS A 40 -9.34 -19.70 -38.63
C LYS A 40 -9.48 -18.75 -37.43
N VAL A 41 -8.73 -17.65 -37.40
CA VAL A 41 -8.83 -16.63 -36.36
C VAL A 41 -10.14 -15.85 -36.50
N VAL A 42 -10.54 -15.51 -37.73
CA VAL A 42 -11.85 -14.89 -38.02
C VAL A 42 -12.98 -15.78 -37.49
N ALA A 43 -13.05 -17.03 -37.98
CA ALA A 43 -14.09 -17.98 -37.58
C ALA A 43 -14.18 -18.17 -36.06
N ARG A 44 -13.02 -18.22 -35.37
CA ARG A 44 -12.97 -18.32 -33.91
C ARG A 44 -13.58 -17.09 -33.22
N TRP A 45 -13.29 -15.88 -33.70
CA TRP A 45 -13.84 -14.65 -33.11
C TRP A 45 -15.31 -14.48 -33.47
N THR A 46 -15.72 -14.79 -34.69
CA THR A 46 -17.13 -14.80 -35.10
C THR A 46 -17.96 -15.75 -34.23
N ALA A 47 -17.50 -16.98 -34.02
CA ALA A 47 -18.17 -17.95 -33.15
C ALA A 47 -18.26 -17.46 -31.69
N ARG A 48 -17.25 -16.74 -31.19
CA ARG A 48 -17.30 -16.14 -29.85
C ARG A 48 -18.27 -14.97 -29.76
N PHE A 49 -18.35 -14.15 -30.81
CA PHE A 49 -19.30 -13.04 -30.85
C PHE A 49 -20.74 -13.55 -30.87
N LEU A 50 -21.01 -14.62 -31.62
CA LEU A 50 -22.31 -15.30 -31.59
C LEU A 50 -22.67 -15.84 -30.19
N ALA A 51 -21.70 -16.40 -29.47
CA ALA A 51 -21.96 -17.00 -28.17
C ALA A 51 -22.08 -15.98 -27.02
N ASP A 52 -21.20 -14.97 -26.99
CA ASP A 52 -20.98 -14.10 -25.83
C ASP A 52 -21.14 -12.59 -26.16
N GLY A 53 -21.51 -12.25 -27.40
CA GLY A 53 -21.63 -10.86 -27.87
C GLY A 53 -20.32 -10.06 -27.75
N THR A 54 -20.45 -8.75 -27.48
CA THR A 54 -19.32 -7.84 -27.25
C THR A 54 -18.39 -8.32 -26.13
N ALA A 55 -18.95 -8.92 -25.07
CA ALA A 55 -18.15 -9.44 -23.95
C ALA A 55 -17.19 -10.57 -24.37
N GLY A 56 -17.55 -11.32 -25.42
CA GLY A 56 -16.73 -12.39 -25.99
C GLY A 56 -15.45 -11.93 -26.68
N MET A 57 -15.31 -10.63 -26.98
CA MET A 57 -14.18 -10.09 -27.75
C MET A 57 -12.93 -9.81 -26.91
N ALA A 58 -13.07 -9.85 -25.58
CA ALA A 58 -11.94 -9.80 -24.65
C ALA A 58 -11.08 -11.08 -24.76
N ASP A 59 -9.79 -10.95 -24.45
CA ASP A 59 -8.91 -12.12 -24.38
C ASP A 59 -9.32 -12.96 -23.17
N ARG A 60 -9.61 -14.23 -23.43
CA ARG A 60 -9.78 -15.21 -22.37
C ARG A 60 -8.43 -15.45 -21.72
N SER A 61 -8.44 -15.68 -20.41
CA SER A 61 -7.24 -16.04 -19.67
C SER A 61 -6.58 -17.26 -20.30
N SER A 62 -5.28 -17.17 -20.60
CA SER A 62 -4.45 -18.32 -20.97
C SER A 62 -4.14 -19.23 -19.78
N ARG A 63 -4.51 -18.81 -18.57
CA ARG A 63 -4.27 -19.58 -17.35
C ARG A 63 -5.14 -20.85 -17.38
N PRO A 64 -4.55 -22.02 -17.11
CA PRO A 64 -5.31 -23.26 -17.10
C PRO A 64 -6.43 -23.21 -16.05
N ARG A 65 -7.63 -23.65 -16.44
CA ARG A 65 -8.79 -23.70 -15.54
C ARG A 65 -8.57 -24.66 -14.36
N ARG A 66 -7.80 -25.73 -14.57
CA ARG A 66 -7.44 -26.73 -13.55
C ARG A 66 -5.93 -26.93 -13.53
N SER A 67 -5.36 -27.00 -12.33
CA SER A 67 -3.97 -27.39 -12.12
C SER A 67 -3.96 -28.66 -11.26
N PRO A 68 -3.63 -29.84 -11.83
CA PRO A 68 -3.68 -31.10 -11.11
C PRO A 68 -2.75 -31.15 -9.89
N ARG A 69 -1.63 -30.42 -9.94
CA ARG A 69 -0.66 -30.30 -8.83
C ARG A 69 -1.02 -29.20 -7.83
N ARG A 70 -2.26 -28.68 -7.87
CA ARG A 70 -2.72 -27.70 -6.89
C ARG A 70 -2.86 -28.40 -5.56
N THR A 71 -2.28 -27.81 -4.52
CA THR A 71 -2.45 -28.25 -3.13
C THR A 71 -3.94 -28.50 -2.84
N ALA A 72 -4.21 -29.64 -2.22
CA ALA A 72 -5.55 -30.03 -1.83
C ALA A 72 -6.17 -28.97 -0.89
N THR A 73 -7.49 -28.84 -0.96
CA THR A 73 -8.23 -27.73 -0.35
C THR A 73 -8.17 -27.78 1.18
N ASP A 74 -8.13 -28.97 1.75
CA ASP A 74 -7.93 -29.29 3.16
C ASP A 74 -6.60 -28.72 3.70
N ILE A 75 -5.47 -29.08 3.08
CA ILE A 75 -4.14 -28.58 3.46
C ILE A 75 -4.06 -27.06 3.28
N ALA A 76 -4.67 -26.52 2.23
CA ALA A 76 -4.73 -25.08 2.03
C ALA A 76 -5.53 -24.36 3.12
N GLY A 77 -6.62 -24.97 3.60
CA GLY A 77 -7.42 -24.51 4.72
C GLY A 77 -6.64 -24.54 6.03
N GLU A 78 -5.97 -25.65 6.33
CA GLU A 78 -5.11 -25.79 7.52
C GLU A 78 -4.00 -24.73 7.54
N ILE A 79 -3.30 -24.54 6.42
CA ILE A 79 -2.29 -23.48 6.27
C ILE A 79 -2.87 -22.09 6.61
N ALA A 80 -4.09 -21.80 6.17
CA ALA A 80 -4.74 -20.52 6.45
C ALA A 80 -5.13 -20.36 7.94
N VAL A 81 -5.61 -21.43 8.57
CA VAL A 81 -5.92 -21.46 10.02
C VAL A 81 -4.66 -21.21 10.84
N LEU A 82 -3.60 -21.98 10.59
CA LEU A 82 -2.32 -21.83 11.30
C LEU A 82 -1.72 -20.43 11.08
N ARG A 83 -1.89 -19.88 9.87
CA ARG A 83 -1.43 -18.51 9.61
C ARG A 83 -2.20 -17.46 10.41
N ARG A 84 -3.51 -17.61 10.57
CA ARG A 84 -4.33 -16.71 11.40
C ARG A 84 -3.99 -16.81 12.89
N GLN A 85 -3.51 -17.97 13.34
CA GLN A 85 -2.89 -18.15 14.66
C GLN A 85 -1.47 -17.56 14.77
N ARG A 86 -1.05 -16.75 13.80
CA ARG A 86 0.24 -16.04 13.72
C ARG A 86 1.48 -16.94 13.57
N LEU A 87 1.34 -18.21 13.20
CA LEU A 87 2.50 -19.04 12.87
C LEU A 87 3.25 -18.48 11.64
N THR A 88 4.58 -18.65 11.67
CA THR A 88 5.44 -18.29 10.54
C THR A 88 5.30 -19.32 9.43
N GLY A 89 5.56 -18.94 8.17
CA GLY A 89 5.51 -19.88 7.05
C GLY A 89 6.43 -21.10 7.21
N LYS A 90 7.56 -20.96 7.94
CA LYS A 90 8.45 -22.07 8.26
C LYS A 90 7.82 -23.04 9.27
N HIS A 91 7.18 -22.53 10.32
CA HIS A 91 6.48 -23.37 11.30
C HIS A 91 5.30 -24.12 10.67
N ILE A 92 4.52 -23.42 9.84
CA ILE A 92 3.42 -24.01 9.09
C ILE A 92 3.94 -25.15 8.19
N ALA A 93 5.00 -24.92 7.43
CA ALA A 93 5.59 -25.94 6.57
C ALA A 93 6.01 -27.20 7.34
N LYS A 94 6.60 -27.02 8.53
CA LYS A 94 6.98 -28.14 9.41
C LYS A 94 5.75 -28.91 9.90
N GLN A 95 4.69 -28.21 10.27
CA GLN A 95 3.48 -28.83 10.84
C GLN A 95 2.64 -29.54 9.78
N THR A 96 2.44 -28.93 8.62
CA THR A 96 1.57 -29.48 7.56
C THR A 96 2.32 -30.42 6.60
N GLY A 97 3.62 -30.64 6.79
CA GLY A 97 4.45 -31.51 5.94
C GLY A 97 4.66 -31.03 4.49
N VAL A 98 4.23 -29.82 4.13
CA VAL A 98 4.41 -29.26 2.78
C VAL A 98 5.60 -28.31 2.71
N SER A 99 6.19 -28.16 1.51
CA SER A 99 7.32 -27.26 1.33
C SER A 99 6.98 -25.79 1.65
N ALA A 100 7.95 -25.04 2.17
CA ALA A 100 7.79 -23.61 2.45
C ALA A 100 7.34 -22.79 1.23
N ALA A 101 7.77 -23.19 0.02
CA ALA A 101 7.32 -22.60 -1.24
C ALA A 101 5.82 -22.85 -1.50
N THR A 102 5.30 -24.00 -1.09
CA THR A 102 3.87 -24.32 -1.19
C THR A 102 3.05 -23.50 -0.20
N VAL A 103 3.50 -23.42 1.06
CA VAL A 103 2.90 -22.53 2.07
C VAL A 103 2.84 -21.10 1.56
N SER A 104 3.97 -20.55 1.07
CA SER A 104 4.03 -19.19 0.51
C SER A 104 3.02 -18.97 -0.62
N ARG A 105 2.91 -19.91 -1.58
CA ARG A 105 1.95 -19.82 -2.70
C ARG A 105 0.50 -19.95 -2.25
N VAL A 106 0.21 -20.74 -1.22
CA VAL A 106 -1.14 -20.85 -0.63
C VAL A 106 -1.49 -19.55 0.08
N LEU A 107 -0.63 -19.05 0.96
CA LEU A 107 -0.85 -17.80 1.69
C LEU A 107 -1.01 -16.61 0.76
N LYS A 108 -0.20 -16.52 -0.31
CA LYS A 108 -0.32 -15.45 -1.31
C LYS A 108 -1.67 -15.46 -2.03
N ARG A 109 -2.21 -16.64 -2.35
CA ARG A 109 -3.55 -16.77 -2.96
C ARG A 109 -4.66 -16.47 -1.96
N ALA A 110 -4.47 -16.83 -0.69
CA ALA A 110 -5.41 -16.54 0.38
C ALA A 110 -5.35 -15.08 0.87
N GLY A 111 -4.38 -14.29 0.40
CA GLY A 111 -4.15 -12.93 0.88
C GLY A 111 -3.64 -12.88 2.32
N LEU A 112 -2.94 -13.90 2.82
CA LEU A 112 -2.47 -14.01 4.21
C LEU A 112 -0.92 -13.99 4.34
N SER A 113 -0.24 -13.42 3.34
CA SER A 113 1.23 -13.42 3.31
C SER A 113 1.83 -12.46 4.34
N ARG A 114 1.18 -11.33 4.62
CA ARG A 114 1.72 -10.29 5.51
C ARG A 114 0.96 -10.30 6.84
N LEU A 115 1.59 -9.77 7.88
CA LEU A 115 0.96 -9.68 9.21
C LEU A 115 -0.28 -8.76 9.18
N ARG A 116 -0.20 -7.66 8.43
CA ARG A 116 -1.31 -6.71 8.20
C ARG A 116 -2.55 -7.36 7.56
N ASP A 117 -2.38 -8.50 6.90
CA ASP A 117 -3.49 -9.18 6.23
C ASP A 117 -4.18 -10.19 7.17
N ILE A 118 -3.54 -10.55 8.29
CA ILE A 118 -4.12 -11.39 9.34
C ILE A 118 -5.03 -10.53 10.23
N GLU A 119 -4.54 -9.34 10.58
CA GLU A 119 -5.24 -8.36 11.40
C GLU A 119 -5.20 -7.03 10.66
N PRO A 120 -6.27 -6.71 9.92
CA PRO A 120 -6.44 -5.39 9.35
C PRO A 120 -6.38 -4.35 10.47
N ALA A 121 -5.64 -3.27 10.26
CA ALA A 121 -5.64 -2.16 11.21
C ALA A 121 -7.07 -1.61 11.33
N GLU A 122 -7.49 -1.30 12.56
CA GLU A 122 -8.74 -0.59 12.77
C GLU A 122 -8.72 0.74 12.00
N PRO A 123 -9.85 1.17 11.41
CA PRO A 123 -9.93 2.47 10.77
C PRO A 123 -9.53 3.57 11.75
N VAL A 124 -8.64 4.47 11.30
CA VAL A 124 -8.21 5.62 12.11
C VAL A 124 -9.43 6.51 12.35
N ARG A 125 -9.87 6.61 13.61
CA ARG A 125 -10.90 7.56 14.02
C ARG A 125 -10.23 8.92 14.25
N GLY A 126 -10.30 9.78 13.24
CA GLY A 126 -9.85 11.17 13.36
C GLY A 126 -10.83 11.99 14.20
N TYR A 127 -10.29 12.94 14.95
CA TYR A 127 -11.05 14.06 15.52
C TYR A 127 -10.32 15.34 15.16
N GLU A 128 -11.06 16.43 15.07
CA GLU A 128 -10.53 17.79 14.92
C GLU A 128 -11.45 18.71 15.72
N ARG A 129 -10.86 19.59 16.53
CA ARG A 129 -11.58 20.64 17.26
C ARG A 129 -11.96 21.80 16.33
N GLU A 130 -13.02 22.53 16.68
CA GLU A 130 -13.56 23.58 15.79
C GLU A 130 -12.77 24.89 15.90
N ARG A 131 -12.27 25.18 17.10
CA ARG A 131 -11.63 26.45 17.43
C ARG A 131 -10.21 26.24 17.97
N PRO A 132 -9.24 27.09 17.56
CA PRO A 132 -7.90 27.06 18.13
C PRO A 132 -7.93 27.24 19.66
N GLY A 133 -7.10 26.49 20.36
CA GLY A 133 -6.97 26.47 21.82
C GLY A 133 -7.90 25.48 22.53
N GLU A 134 -8.82 24.82 21.83
CA GLU A 134 -9.71 23.81 22.43
C GLU A 134 -8.97 22.50 22.78
N MET A 135 -7.95 22.14 21.99
CA MET A 135 -7.05 21.04 22.28
C MET A 135 -5.65 21.33 21.78
N ILE A 136 -4.67 21.17 22.67
CA ILE A 136 -3.25 21.28 22.36
C ILE A 136 -2.60 19.93 22.65
N HIS A 137 -2.00 19.35 21.62
CA HIS A 137 -1.17 18.17 21.73
C HIS A 137 0.22 18.56 22.17
N ILE A 138 0.68 17.99 23.28
CA ILE A 138 2.03 18.21 23.79
C ILE A 138 2.80 16.90 23.69
N ASP A 139 3.98 16.97 23.10
CA ASP A 139 4.91 15.84 23.02
C ASP A 139 6.32 16.30 23.39
N ILE A 140 7.12 15.37 23.92
CA ILE A 140 8.53 15.60 24.17
C ILE A 140 9.33 14.61 23.33
N LYS A 141 10.04 15.14 22.34
CA LYS A 141 10.93 14.35 21.51
C LYS A 141 12.34 14.35 22.08
N LYS A 142 12.75 13.19 22.61
CA LYS A 142 14.14 12.92 22.99
C LYS A 142 14.99 12.61 21.77
N LEU A 143 15.89 13.52 21.40
CA LEU A 143 16.78 13.41 20.25
C LEU A 143 18.23 13.23 20.71
N GLY A 144 18.94 12.28 20.12
CA GLY A 144 20.34 12.08 20.46
C GLY A 144 21.20 13.14 19.77
N ARG A 145 22.05 13.83 20.53
CA ARG A 145 23.01 14.77 19.97
C ARG A 145 24.04 14.04 19.10
N PHE A 146 24.51 14.75 18.09
CA PHE A 146 25.58 14.29 17.20
C PHE A 146 26.77 15.22 17.36
N SER A 147 27.94 14.66 17.64
CA SER A 147 29.21 15.40 17.67
C SER A 147 30.08 15.11 16.45
N GLN A 148 29.64 14.21 15.57
CA GLN A 148 30.34 13.81 14.36
C GLN A 148 29.36 13.38 13.28
N VAL A 149 29.82 13.44 12.03
CA VAL A 149 29.04 13.08 10.84
C VAL A 149 28.74 11.56 10.82
N GLY A 150 27.56 11.19 10.30
CA GLY A 150 27.09 9.81 10.22
C GLY A 150 27.81 8.94 9.18
N HIS A 151 27.78 7.62 9.40
CA HIS A 151 28.35 6.59 8.52
C HIS A 151 27.85 6.64 7.06
N ARG A 152 26.69 7.26 6.80
CA ARG A 152 26.19 7.47 5.44
C ARG A 152 27.13 8.35 4.61
N ILE A 153 27.81 9.28 5.25
CA ILE A 153 28.78 10.19 4.61
C ILE A 153 30.20 9.64 4.79
N THR A 154 30.55 9.13 5.97
CA THR A 154 31.93 8.67 6.24
C THR A 154 32.22 7.26 5.72
N GLY A 155 31.21 6.49 5.32
CA GLY A 155 31.34 5.09 4.85
C GLY A 155 31.63 4.06 5.96
N ASP A 156 32.19 4.51 7.09
CA ASP A 156 32.53 3.68 8.23
C ASP A 156 31.29 3.30 9.06
N ARG A 157 30.82 2.06 8.91
CA ARG A 157 29.70 1.47 9.67
C ARG A 157 30.10 0.87 11.02
N THR A 158 31.40 0.82 11.33
CA THR A 158 31.90 0.24 12.59
C THR A 158 31.79 1.22 13.74
N ARG A 159 31.70 2.52 13.46
CA ARG A 159 31.55 3.59 14.45
C ARG A 159 30.14 4.15 14.47
N GLN A 160 29.59 4.36 15.67
CA GLN A 160 28.35 5.11 15.84
C GLN A 160 28.65 6.62 15.89
N SER A 161 27.91 7.43 15.12
CA SER A 161 28.01 8.89 15.13
C SER A 161 27.42 9.54 16.37
N SER A 162 26.66 8.78 17.15
CA SER A 162 26.15 9.18 18.45
C SER A 162 26.64 8.19 19.50
N ARG A 163 27.73 8.52 20.21
CA ARG A 163 28.07 7.81 21.45
C ARG A 163 27.06 8.29 22.49
N ARG A 164 26.18 7.41 22.95
CA ARG A 164 25.08 7.72 23.89
C ARG A 164 25.28 6.88 25.15
N GLY A 165 26.00 7.44 26.11
CA GLY A 165 26.27 6.79 27.40
C GLY A 165 26.54 7.84 28.47
N LYS A 166 26.27 7.51 29.75
CA LYS A 166 26.56 8.38 30.89
C LYS A 166 28.06 8.70 30.94
N GLY A 167 28.44 9.92 30.59
CA GLY A 167 29.76 10.49 30.85
C GLY A 167 30.71 10.68 29.66
N TRP A 168 30.52 9.99 28.52
CA TRP A 168 31.47 10.01 27.39
C TRP A 168 30.83 10.26 26.01
N GLY A 169 29.56 10.66 25.99
CA GLY A 169 28.75 10.85 24.79
C GLY A 169 28.21 12.27 24.63
N ALA A 170 27.84 12.66 23.41
CA ALA A 170 27.30 13.99 23.10
C ALA A 170 25.98 14.31 23.84
N GLY A 171 25.32 13.30 24.41
CA GLY A 171 24.13 13.45 25.24
C GLY A 171 22.83 13.47 24.45
N TRP A 172 21.80 14.01 25.10
CA TRP A 172 20.44 14.08 24.57
C TRP A 172 19.96 15.53 24.55
N GLU A 173 19.09 15.84 23.59
CA GLU A 173 18.26 17.04 23.53
C GLU A 173 16.81 16.64 23.67
N TYR A 174 16.04 17.53 24.29
CA TYR A 174 14.63 17.30 24.57
C TYR A 174 13.85 18.42 23.90
N VAL A 175 13.24 18.12 22.75
CA VAL A 175 12.40 19.08 22.04
C VAL A 175 11.00 18.94 22.60
N HIS A 176 10.57 19.93 23.37
CA HIS A 176 9.19 20.06 23.80
C HIS A 176 8.42 20.69 22.64
N VAL A 177 7.30 20.07 22.26
CA VAL A 177 6.47 20.48 21.13
C VAL A 177 5.03 20.60 21.60
N ALA A 178 4.37 21.68 21.22
CA ALA A 178 2.95 21.91 21.38
C ALA A 178 2.33 22.16 20.01
N ILE A 179 1.27 21.42 19.66
CA ILE A 179 0.54 21.57 18.40
C ILE A 179 -0.92 21.77 18.72
N ASP A 180 -1.49 22.86 18.22
CA ASP A 180 -2.93 23.08 18.29
C ASP A 180 -3.67 22.23 17.25
N ASP A 181 -4.68 21.50 17.69
CA ASP A 181 -5.42 20.54 16.86
C ASP A 181 -6.20 21.23 15.72
N ALA A 182 -6.81 22.39 15.99
CA ALA A 182 -7.69 23.08 15.03
C ALA A 182 -6.95 24.01 14.04
N SER A 183 -5.83 24.60 14.44
CA SER A 183 -5.03 25.51 13.59
C SER A 183 -3.77 24.88 13.01
N CYS A 184 -3.35 23.72 13.53
CA CYS A 184 -2.08 23.08 13.22
C CYS A 184 -0.84 23.95 13.48
N ILE A 185 -0.98 25.04 14.26
CA ILE A 185 0.14 25.88 14.67
C ILE A 185 0.97 25.09 15.69
N ALA A 186 2.26 24.94 15.39
CA ALA A 186 3.21 24.24 16.24
C ALA A 186 4.18 25.23 16.89
N PHE A 187 4.38 25.09 18.20
CA PHE A 187 5.44 25.73 18.96
C PHE A 187 6.40 24.66 19.46
N SER A 188 7.71 24.90 19.34
CA SER A 188 8.72 23.98 19.84
C SER A 188 9.89 24.69 20.49
N GLN A 189 10.44 24.09 21.54
CA GLN A 189 11.60 24.60 22.25
C GLN A 189 12.48 23.43 22.71
N ILE A 190 13.79 23.60 22.66
CA ILE A 190 14.73 22.67 23.27
C ILE A 190 14.85 22.99 24.77
N SER A 191 14.61 22.00 25.61
CA SER A 191 14.76 22.10 27.06
C SER A 191 15.87 21.17 27.58
N PRO A 192 16.36 21.40 28.81
CA PRO A 192 17.47 20.61 29.38
C PRO A 192 17.12 19.13 29.59
N ASP A 193 15.86 18.81 29.88
CA ASP A 193 15.38 17.45 30.14
C ASP A 193 13.88 17.26 29.84
N GLU A 194 13.40 16.02 29.98
CA GLU A 194 12.00 15.60 29.85
C GLU A 194 11.20 15.71 31.16
N LYS A 195 11.76 16.35 32.19
CA LYS A 195 11.18 16.34 33.54
C LYS A 195 10.05 17.35 33.70
N LYS A 196 9.29 17.16 34.78
CA LYS A 196 8.15 17.99 35.17
C LYS A 196 8.45 19.50 35.10
N ASP A 197 9.56 19.95 35.68
CA ASP A 197 9.84 21.39 35.77
C ASP A 197 10.07 22.00 34.38
N SER A 198 10.81 21.32 33.50
CA SER A 198 10.99 21.71 32.10
C SER A 198 9.66 21.72 31.34
N ALA A 199 8.84 20.69 31.50
CA ALA A 199 7.53 20.61 30.83
C ALA A 199 6.55 21.70 31.31
N VAL A 200 6.52 22.00 32.60
CA VAL A 200 5.71 23.08 33.17
C VAL A 200 6.21 24.44 32.71
N ALA A 201 7.53 24.65 32.69
CA ALA A 201 8.13 25.88 32.17
C ALA A 201 7.76 26.10 30.70
N PHE A 202 7.88 25.06 29.87
CA PHE A 202 7.45 25.07 28.47
C PHE A 202 5.98 25.47 28.34
N LEU A 203 5.08 24.82 29.09
CA LEU A 203 3.64 25.09 29.05
C LEU A 203 3.25 26.52 29.46
N LYS A 204 4.02 27.13 30.37
CA LYS A 204 3.80 28.50 30.83
C LYS A 204 4.28 29.55 29.83
N LEU A 205 5.01 29.16 28.79
CA LEU A 205 5.41 30.09 27.74
C LEU A 205 4.17 30.63 27.03
N ARG A 206 4.17 31.96 26.85
CA ARG A 206 3.05 32.71 26.29
C ARG A 206 2.66 32.24 24.88
N ASP A 207 3.62 31.66 24.16
CA ASP A 207 3.48 31.24 22.75
C ASP A 207 2.98 29.79 22.57
N VAL A 208 2.87 29.01 23.65
CA VAL A 208 2.25 27.67 23.63
C VAL A 208 0.73 27.76 23.46
N ARG A 209 0.12 28.89 23.82
CA ARG A 209 -1.31 29.14 23.56
C ARG A 209 -1.48 29.83 22.20
N PRO A 210 -2.22 29.23 21.25
CA PRO A 210 -2.51 29.87 19.98
C PRO A 210 -3.23 31.20 20.21
N ARG A 211 -2.76 32.27 19.57
CA ARG A 211 -3.54 33.49 19.46
C ARG A 211 -4.58 33.29 18.37
N ALA A 212 -5.84 33.57 18.68
CA ALA A 212 -6.97 33.48 17.73
C ALA A 212 -6.79 34.30 16.42
N SER A 213 -5.77 35.17 16.36
CA SER A 213 -5.47 36.06 15.24
C SER A 213 -4.51 35.49 14.18
N LEU A 214 -3.88 34.34 14.40
CA LEU A 214 -3.04 33.69 13.39
C LEU A 214 -3.94 32.84 12.49
N GLY A 215 -4.22 33.35 11.30
CA GLY A 215 -5.18 32.79 10.35
C GLY A 215 -4.96 31.31 10.03
N ARG A 216 -6.05 30.60 9.74
CA ARG A 216 -6.05 29.17 9.37
C ARG A 216 -5.20 28.96 8.11
N LEU A 217 -4.09 28.25 8.22
CA LEU A 217 -3.44 27.63 7.07
C LEU A 217 -4.23 26.36 6.72
N ARG A 218 -5.35 26.51 6.01
CA ARG A 218 -6.10 25.35 5.51
C ARG A 218 -5.23 24.60 4.51
N CYS A 219 -4.87 23.36 4.83
CA CYS A 219 -4.30 22.43 3.86
C CYS A 219 -5.39 22.04 2.84
N PRO A 220 -5.21 22.31 1.53
CA PRO A 220 -6.22 21.97 0.50
C PRO A 220 -6.49 20.46 0.37
N ALA A 221 -5.63 19.62 0.94
CA ALA A 221 -5.72 18.16 0.81
C ALA A 221 -6.68 17.49 1.81
N CYS A 222 -7.19 18.21 2.82
CA CYS A 222 -8.06 17.65 3.86
C CYS A 222 -9.57 17.79 3.57
N THR A 223 -9.94 18.41 2.45
CA THR A 223 -11.35 18.44 1.98
C THR A 223 -11.68 17.16 1.20
N GLY A 224 -11.69 16.02 1.88
CA GLY A 224 -12.14 14.73 1.34
C GLY A 224 -13.30 14.19 2.17
N SER A 225 -14.53 14.39 1.66
CA SER A 225 -15.80 13.73 1.97
C SER A 225 -16.07 13.28 3.43
N ARG A 226 -17.03 13.98 4.07
CA ARG A 226 -17.84 13.45 5.18
C ARG A 226 -18.58 12.18 4.77
#